data_AF-A0ABD7XRY8-F1
#
_entry.id   AF-A0ABD7XRY8-F1
#
_cell.length_a   1.000
_cell.length_b   1.000
_cell.length_c   1.000
_cell.angle_alpha   90.00
_cell.angle_beta   90.00
_cell.angle_gamma   90.00
#
_symmetry.space_group_name_H-M   'P 1'
#
loop_
_entity.id
_entity.type
_entity.pdbx_description
1 polymer ?
#
loop_
_entity_poly.entity_id
_entity_poly.type
_entity_poly.pdbx_seq_one_letter_code
_entity_poly.pdbx_strand_id
1 'polypeptide(L)'
;MSKKYKIIDTLSRVEFGELKQCEFESYKQFVKKYKWFENVFFSFELANKSVKQFKDFEKHINSKENKYDINEIHTTGLYHITSLVLFLRLFIDNSKSYSTKVSSECKLFIKKTEKNPSIKILKALRDYSQHYHLPVENTHRVYDIFNETMTTKFIITKSDLLKNKENKRNLAIIEQYPDDEINIGEKIDEWFQSITLLMENILEEFTSNISEETKNILRNKFGWIQSKDKKYFLNSVVEEGEYYPEIYYSTEPRVLNVILMMI
;
A
#
# COMPACT_ATOMS: atom_id res chain seq x y z
N MET A 1 34.53 -4.48 -27.48
CA MET A 1 34.08 -3.09 -27.21
C MET A 1 33.91 -2.92 -25.70
N SER A 2 34.20 -1.74 -25.14
CA SER A 2 33.87 -1.44 -23.73
C SER A 2 32.35 -1.30 -23.60
N LYS A 3 31.76 -1.96 -22.60
CA LYS A 3 30.33 -1.83 -22.29
C LYS A 3 30.02 -0.38 -21.92
N LYS A 4 28.91 0.15 -22.43
CA LYS A 4 28.38 1.46 -22.07
C LYS A 4 27.03 1.30 -21.37
N TYR A 5 26.84 2.01 -20.26
CA TYR A 5 25.61 1.98 -19.50
C TYR A 5 24.93 3.34 -19.65
N LYS A 6 23.72 3.37 -20.19
CA LYS A 6 23.01 4.61 -20.53
C LYS A 6 21.79 4.79 -19.66
N ILE A 7 21.53 6.03 -19.27
CA ILE A 7 20.35 6.43 -18.50
C ILE A 7 19.32 6.95 -19.49
N ILE A 8 18.14 6.35 -19.44
CA ILE A 8 17.05 6.66 -20.35
C ILE A 8 15.75 6.94 -19.59
N ASP A 9 14.90 7.74 -20.21
CA ASP A 9 13.47 7.76 -19.89
C ASP A 9 12.79 6.59 -20.61
N THR A 10 12.10 5.73 -19.86
CA THR A 10 11.54 4.50 -20.45
C THR A 10 10.38 4.78 -21.41
N LEU A 11 9.63 5.87 -21.16
CA LEU A 11 8.43 6.20 -21.92
C LEU A 11 8.77 6.78 -23.29
N SER A 12 9.73 7.71 -23.34
CA SER A 12 10.16 8.43 -24.53
C SER A 12 11.37 7.80 -25.23
N ARG A 13 12.07 6.88 -24.56
CA ARG A 13 13.33 6.26 -25.03
C ARG A 13 14.44 7.26 -25.30
N VAL A 14 14.35 8.47 -24.74
CA VAL A 14 15.40 9.49 -24.85
C VAL A 14 16.55 9.14 -23.90
N GLU A 15 17.77 9.22 -24.43
CA GLU A 15 19.01 9.07 -23.69
C GLU A 15 19.42 10.41 -23.06
N PHE A 16 19.81 10.38 -21.79
CA PHE A 16 20.14 11.59 -21.03
C PHE A 16 21.50 11.55 -20.35
N GLY A 17 22.19 10.42 -20.37
CA GLY A 17 23.54 10.33 -19.85
C GLY A 17 24.08 8.90 -19.78
N GLU A 18 25.31 8.78 -19.30
CA GLU A 18 25.99 7.51 -19.12
C GLU A 18 26.41 7.30 -17.65
N LEU A 19 26.47 6.03 -17.25
CA LEU A 19 27.04 5.56 -15.98
C LEU A 19 28.37 4.84 -16.23
N LYS A 20 29.32 5.07 -15.33
CA LYS A 20 30.52 4.24 -15.23
C LYS A 20 30.14 2.84 -14.74
N GLN A 21 30.99 1.86 -15.03
CA GLN A 21 30.74 0.47 -14.63
C GLN A 21 30.55 0.30 -13.11
N CYS A 22 31.31 1.00 -12.28
CA CYS A 22 31.12 0.98 -10.82
C CYS A 22 29.76 1.55 -10.41
N GLU A 23 29.36 2.69 -10.99
CA GLU A 23 28.07 3.33 -10.73
C GLU A 23 26.91 2.41 -11.15
N PHE A 24 27.05 1.72 -12.29
CA PHE A 24 26.08 0.74 -12.76
C PHE A 24 25.91 -0.43 -11.78
N GLU A 25 27.00 -1.04 -11.31
CA GLU A 25 26.91 -2.16 -10.36
C GLU A 25 26.31 -1.70 -9.02
N SER A 26 26.65 -0.50 -8.54
CA SER A 26 26.04 0.11 -7.36
C SER A 26 24.52 0.33 -7.55
N TYR A 27 24.10 0.90 -8.69
CA TYR A 27 22.69 1.09 -9.02
C TYR A 27 21.94 -0.24 -9.14
N LYS A 28 22.56 -1.25 -9.73
CA LYS A 28 22.00 -2.60 -9.87
C LYS A 28 21.70 -3.26 -8.52
N GLN A 29 22.60 -3.14 -7.53
CA GLN A 29 22.33 -3.65 -6.18
C GLN A 29 21.20 -2.89 -5.49
N PHE A 30 21.13 -1.57 -5.70
CA PHE A 30 20.00 -0.76 -5.24
C PHE A 30 18.68 -1.24 -5.86
N VAL A 31 18.60 -1.43 -7.18
CA VAL A 31 17.36 -1.80 -7.86
C VAL A 31 16.79 -3.13 -7.34
N LYS A 32 17.65 -4.10 -7.00
CA LYS A 32 17.21 -5.36 -6.38
C LYS A 32 16.45 -5.14 -5.07
N LYS A 33 16.94 -4.26 -4.19
CA LYS A 33 16.26 -3.91 -2.94
C LYS A 33 15.03 -3.04 -3.19
N TYR A 34 15.17 -2.07 -4.10
CA TYR A 34 14.12 -1.17 -4.52
C TYR A 34 12.88 -1.92 -5.03
N LYS A 35 13.01 -3.00 -5.80
CA LYS A 35 11.84 -3.74 -6.31
C LYS A 35 11.00 -4.39 -5.21
N TRP A 36 11.63 -4.81 -4.13
CA TRP A 36 10.88 -5.26 -2.95
C TRP A 36 10.18 -4.09 -2.26
N PHE A 37 10.85 -2.93 -2.14
CA PHE A 37 10.24 -1.72 -1.59
C PHE A 37 9.09 -1.19 -2.46
N GLU A 38 9.24 -1.18 -3.79
CA GLU A 38 8.23 -0.79 -4.77
C GLU A 38 6.94 -1.59 -4.60
N ASN A 39 7.04 -2.90 -4.35
CA ASN A 39 5.89 -3.74 -4.06
C ASN A 39 5.19 -3.35 -2.74
N VAL A 40 5.94 -3.01 -1.69
CA VAL A 40 5.39 -2.50 -0.43
C VAL A 40 4.67 -1.17 -0.66
N PHE A 41 5.32 -0.23 -1.33
CA PHE A 41 4.78 1.08 -1.68
C PHE A 41 3.46 0.96 -2.44
N PHE A 42 3.40 0.10 -3.46
CA PHE A 42 2.18 -0.08 -4.24
C PHE A 42 1.04 -0.70 -3.44
N SER A 43 1.33 -1.66 -2.56
CA SER A 43 0.30 -2.18 -1.66
C SER A 43 -0.21 -1.14 -0.66
N PHE A 44 0.65 -0.21 -0.22
CA PHE A 44 0.23 0.93 0.60
C PHE A 44 -0.69 1.88 -0.18
N GLU A 45 -0.34 2.21 -1.42
CA GLU A 45 -1.18 3.05 -2.30
C GLU A 45 -2.57 2.44 -2.54
N LEU A 46 -2.64 1.12 -2.73
CA LEU A 46 -3.92 0.41 -2.84
C LEU A 46 -4.73 0.49 -1.54
N ALA A 47 -4.08 0.34 -0.38
CA ALA A 47 -4.72 0.50 0.91
C ALA A 47 -5.28 1.93 1.09
N ASN A 48 -4.47 2.95 0.82
CA ASN A 48 -4.88 4.36 0.85
C ASN A 48 -6.08 4.64 -0.08
N LYS A 49 -6.00 4.15 -1.32
CA LYS A 49 -7.10 4.28 -2.29
C LYS A 49 -8.39 3.63 -1.78
N SER A 50 -8.31 2.45 -1.19
CA SER A 50 -9.47 1.74 -0.65
C SER A 50 -10.12 2.47 0.53
N VAL A 51 -9.32 3.09 1.40
CA VAL A 51 -9.80 3.94 2.49
C VAL A 51 -10.54 5.15 1.94
N LYS A 52 -9.94 5.85 0.98
CA LYS A 52 -10.58 7.01 0.34
C LYS A 52 -11.90 6.63 -0.32
N GLN A 53 -11.94 5.53 -1.06
CA GLN A 53 -13.16 5.05 -1.71
C GLN A 53 -14.28 4.73 -0.72
N PHE A 54 -13.96 4.07 0.41
CA PHE A 54 -14.94 3.81 1.46
C PHE A 54 -15.47 5.11 2.08
N LYS A 55 -14.58 6.06 2.42
CA LYS A 55 -14.98 7.36 3.00
C LYS A 55 -15.82 8.21 2.04
N ASP A 56 -15.45 8.24 0.76
CA ASP A 56 -16.21 8.95 -0.27
C ASP A 56 -17.61 8.32 -0.43
N PHE A 57 -17.69 6.99 -0.39
CA PHE A 57 -18.96 6.25 -0.40
C PHE A 57 -19.80 6.56 0.85
N GLU A 58 -19.22 6.45 2.06
CA GLU A 58 -19.89 6.74 3.34
C GLU A 58 -20.44 8.17 3.38
N LYS A 59 -19.64 9.14 2.92
CA LYS A 59 -20.07 10.54 2.81
C LYS A 59 -21.26 10.69 1.86
N HIS A 60 -21.25 9.98 0.73
CA HIS A 60 -22.31 10.07 -0.27
C HIS A 60 -23.63 9.48 0.25
N ILE A 61 -23.60 8.30 0.86
CA ILE A 61 -24.81 7.61 1.35
C ILE A 61 -25.46 8.33 2.55
N ASN A 62 -24.67 9.10 3.30
CA ASN A 62 -25.14 9.91 4.43
C ASN A 62 -25.55 11.35 4.01
N SER A 63 -25.44 11.68 2.73
CA SER A 63 -25.84 13.00 2.21
C SER A 63 -27.33 13.08 1.90
N LYS A 64 -27.88 14.30 1.86
CA LYS A 64 -29.26 14.56 1.41
C LYS A 64 -29.49 14.20 -0.07
N GLU A 65 -28.42 14.08 -0.86
CA GLU A 65 -28.45 13.73 -2.28
C GLU A 65 -28.29 12.22 -2.53
N ASN A 66 -28.30 11.40 -1.48
CA ASN A 66 -28.17 9.96 -1.59
C ASN A 66 -29.27 9.38 -2.52
N LYS A 67 -28.84 8.68 -3.57
CA LYS A 67 -29.72 8.02 -4.54
C LYS A 67 -29.85 6.51 -4.32
N TYR A 68 -29.04 5.94 -3.42
CA TYR A 68 -28.98 4.51 -3.20
C TYR A 68 -30.11 4.04 -2.28
N ASP A 69 -30.73 2.93 -2.67
CA ASP A 69 -31.60 2.19 -1.76
C ASP A 69 -30.78 1.42 -0.70
N ILE A 70 -31.46 0.83 0.28
CA ILE A 70 -30.78 0.14 1.39
C ILE A 70 -29.98 -1.11 0.94
N ASN A 71 -30.46 -1.81 -0.08
CA ASN A 71 -29.80 -3.00 -0.62
C ASN A 71 -28.56 -2.61 -1.44
N GLU A 72 -28.65 -1.55 -2.23
CA GLU A 72 -27.51 -0.99 -2.95
C GLU A 72 -26.43 -0.48 -2.00
N ILE A 73 -26.82 0.20 -0.91
CA ILE A 73 -25.85 0.60 0.13
C ILE A 73 -25.20 -0.62 0.76
N HIS A 74 -25.97 -1.65 1.11
CA HIS A 74 -25.43 -2.85 1.72
C HIS A 74 -24.43 -3.55 0.80
N THR A 75 -24.82 -3.82 -0.45
CA THR A 75 -23.98 -4.53 -1.43
C THR A 75 -22.75 -3.73 -1.83
N THR A 76 -22.89 -2.42 -2.08
CA THR A 76 -21.76 -1.53 -2.40
C THR A 76 -20.83 -1.35 -1.20
N GLY A 77 -21.40 -1.21 0.00
CA GLY A 77 -20.65 -1.16 1.25
C GLY A 77 -19.83 -2.42 1.46
N LEU A 78 -20.43 -3.61 1.27
CA LEU A 78 -19.73 -4.89 1.37
C LEU A 78 -18.54 -4.98 0.40
N TYR A 79 -18.69 -4.49 -0.85
CA TYR A 79 -17.58 -4.40 -1.80
C TYR A 79 -16.44 -3.52 -1.28
N HIS A 80 -16.77 -2.33 -0.77
CA HIS A 80 -15.75 -1.41 -0.24
C HIS A 80 -15.06 -1.96 1.01
N ILE A 81 -15.81 -2.54 1.94
CA ILE A 81 -15.29 -3.13 3.19
C ILE A 81 -14.37 -4.31 2.86
N THR A 82 -14.80 -5.19 1.94
CA THR A 82 -13.99 -6.33 1.51
C THR A 82 -12.69 -5.84 0.86
N SER A 83 -12.77 -4.87 -0.06
CA SER A 83 -11.59 -4.28 -0.70
C SER A 83 -10.63 -3.65 0.32
N LEU A 84 -11.17 -2.90 1.27
CA LEU A 84 -10.42 -2.27 2.36
C LEU A 84 -9.64 -3.31 3.18
N VAL A 85 -10.33 -4.35 3.67
CA VAL A 85 -9.72 -5.43 4.47
C VAL A 85 -8.61 -6.13 3.66
N LEU A 86 -8.87 -6.45 2.40
CA LEU A 86 -7.91 -7.12 1.53
C LEU A 86 -6.66 -6.27 1.30
N PHE A 87 -6.82 -4.98 0.97
CA PHE A 87 -5.67 -4.12 0.65
C PHE A 87 -4.86 -3.71 1.87
N LEU A 88 -5.51 -3.42 3.01
CA LEU A 88 -4.79 -3.17 4.27
C LEU A 88 -3.94 -4.39 4.66
N ARG A 89 -4.50 -5.60 4.52
CA ARG A 89 -3.78 -6.82 4.86
C ARG A 89 -2.69 -7.16 3.84
N LEU A 90 -2.93 -6.91 2.55
CA LEU A 90 -1.93 -7.07 1.50
C LEU A 90 -0.68 -6.24 1.77
N PHE A 91 -0.84 -4.99 2.22
CA PHE A 91 0.29 -4.14 2.62
C PHE A 91 1.09 -4.75 3.77
N ILE A 92 0.43 -5.25 4.82
CA ILE A 92 1.12 -5.90 5.95
C ILE A 92 1.88 -7.15 5.46
N ASP A 93 1.24 -7.98 4.63
CA ASP A 93 1.84 -9.23 4.14
C ASP A 93 3.03 -8.95 3.20
N ASN A 94 2.94 -7.93 2.34
CA ASN A 94 4.06 -7.46 1.52
C ASN A 94 5.20 -6.89 2.37
N SER A 95 4.88 -6.12 3.42
CA SER A 95 5.86 -5.60 4.37
C SER A 95 6.62 -6.73 5.07
N LYS A 96 5.93 -7.82 5.45
CA LYS A 96 6.57 -9.02 6.02
C LYS A 96 7.53 -9.68 5.06
N SER A 97 7.11 -9.85 3.80
CA SER A 97 7.96 -10.40 2.75
C SER A 97 9.20 -9.53 2.55
N TYR A 98 9.02 -8.22 2.43
CA TYR A 98 10.10 -7.23 2.35
C TYR A 98 11.10 -7.35 3.52
N SER A 99 10.61 -7.39 4.76
CA SER A 99 11.47 -7.48 5.95
C SER A 99 12.29 -8.79 6.02
N THR A 100 11.84 -9.83 5.33
CA THR A 100 12.57 -11.10 5.27
C THR A 100 13.68 -11.05 4.21
N LYS A 101 13.51 -10.23 3.16
CA LYS A 101 14.39 -10.18 2.00
C LYS A 101 15.38 -9.00 2.01
N VAL A 102 15.04 -7.90 2.67
CA VAL A 102 15.78 -6.63 2.55
C VAL A 102 16.30 -6.09 3.88
N SER A 103 15.44 -5.90 4.89
CA SER A 103 15.82 -5.31 6.19
C SER A 103 15.17 -6.07 7.34
N SER A 104 15.99 -6.60 8.23
CA SER A 104 15.52 -7.38 9.38
C SER A 104 14.95 -6.49 10.50
N GLU A 105 15.37 -5.23 10.51
CA GLU A 105 14.99 -4.14 11.38
C GLU A 105 13.51 -3.82 11.20
N CYS A 106 13.02 -3.83 9.95
CA CYS A 106 11.59 -3.72 9.63
C CYS A 106 10.72 -4.78 10.34
N LYS A 107 11.26 -5.95 10.71
CA LYS A 107 10.49 -6.97 11.43
C LYS A 107 10.00 -6.47 12.78
N LEU A 108 10.72 -5.56 13.44
CA LEU A 108 10.32 -5.00 14.73
C LEU A 108 9.10 -4.08 14.56
N PHE A 109 9.13 -3.18 13.58
CA PHE A 109 7.99 -2.31 13.27
C PHE A 109 6.74 -3.11 12.92
N ILE A 110 6.89 -4.12 12.05
CA ILE A 110 5.77 -4.98 11.66
C ILE A 110 5.21 -5.77 12.85
N LYS A 111 6.08 -6.34 13.69
CA LYS A 111 5.64 -7.04 14.91
C LYS A 111 4.91 -6.11 15.87
N LYS A 112 5.36 -4.86 16.01
CA LYS A 112 4.67 -3.85 16.83
C LYS A 112 3.28 -3.54 16.26
N THR A 113 3.17 -3.34 14.96
CA THR A 113 1.89 -3.11 14.28
C THR A 113 0.93 -4.31 14.40
N GLU A 114 1.40 -5.54 14.20
CA GLU A 114 0.56 -6.76 14.33
C GLU A 114 0.20 -7.12 15.78
N LYS A 115 0.84 -6.51 16.79
CA LYS A 115 0.44 -6.65 18.20
C LYS A 115 -0.80 -5.84 18.55
N ASN A 116 -1.15 -4.79 17.79
CA ASN A 116 -2.39 -4.04 17.99
C ASN A 116 -3.58 -4.99 17.68
N PRO A 117 -4.48 -5.29 18.66
CA PRO A 117 -5.66 -6.12 18.42
C PRO A 117 -6.53 -5.62 17.26
N SER A 118 -6.64 -4.29 17.08
CA SER A 118 -7.38 -3.66 15.98
C SER A 118 -6.76 -3.94 14.61
N ILE A 119 -5.44 -4.08 14.52
CA ILE A 119 -4.79 -4.51 13.27
C ILE A 119 -4.84 -6.02 13.11
N LYS A 120 -4.71 -6.76 14.22
CA LYS A 120 -4.70 -8.22 14.22
C LYS A 120 -6.02 -8.78 13.68
N ILE A 121 -7.15 -8.14 13.98
CA ILE A 121 -8.48 -8.59 13.51
C ILE A 121 -8.61 -8.54 11.97
N LEU A 122 -7.92 -7.64 11.27
CA LEU A 122 -7.88 -7.60 9.79
C LEU A 122 -7.44 -8.93 9.18
N LYS A 123 -6.57 -9.68 9.88
CA LYS A 123 -6.15 -11.01 9.42
C LYS A 123 -7.31 -12.00 9.39
N ALA A 124 -8.13 -12.00 10.45
CA ALA A 124 -9.30 -12.86 10.56
C ALA A 124 -10.38 -12.44 9.56
N LEU A 125 -10.62 -11.13 9.42
CA LEU A 125 -11.56 -10.61 8.41
C LEU A 125 -11.13 -10.99 6.98
N ARG A 126 -9.84 -10.84 6.63
CA ARG A 126 -9.34 -11.22 5.31
C ARG A 126 -9.54 -12.72 5.04
N ASP A 127 -9.14 -13.59 5.98
CA ASP A 127 -9.33 -15.04 5.82
C ASP A 127 -10.81 -15.42 5.75
N TYR A 128 -11.68 -14.74 6.50
CA TYR A 128 -13.12 -14.93 6.38
C TYR A 128 -13.58 -14.58 4.96
N SER A 129 -13.17 -13.42 4.44
CA SER A 129 -13.54 -12.91 3.11
C SER A 129 -13.04 -13.78 1.94
N GLN A 130 -12.05 -14.65 2.16
CA GLN A 130 -11.54 -15.58 1.14
C GLN A 130 -12.44 -16.81 0.96
N HIS A 131 -13.25 -17.16 1.96
CA HIS A 131 -14.09 -18.36 1.95
C HIS A 131 -15.59 -18.04 1.99
N TYR A 132 -15.95 -16.86 2.51
CA TYR A 132 -17.33 -16.41 2.71
C TYR A 132 -17.41 -14.90 2.47
N HIS A 133 -18.61 -14.36 2.26
CA HIS A 133 -18.80 -12.91 2.34
C HIS A 133 -18.64 -12.44 3.80
N LEU A 134 -18.09 -11.25 4.03
CA LEU A 134 -18.02 -10.71 5.40
C LEU A 134 -19.44 -10.61 5.99
N PRO A 135 -19.66 -11.03 7.25
CA PRO A 135 -20.97 -10.96 7.89
C PRO A 135 -21.16 -9.55 8.44
N VAL A 136 -21.28 -8.59 7.54
CA VAL A 136 -21.67 -7.23 7.90
C VAL A 136 -23.16 -7.28 8.20
N GLU A 137 -23.54 -7.05 9.46
CA GLU A 137 -24.93 -6.97 9.86
C GLU A 137 -25.64 -5.85 9.10
N ASN A 138 -26.97 -5.97 8.97
CA ASN A 138 -27.79 -5.06 8.16
C ASN A 138 -27.36 -3.60 8.38
N THR A 139 -27.11 -2.91 7.27
CA THR A 139 -26.77 -1.49 7.21
C THR A 139 -27.68 -0.67 8.13
N HIS A 140 -27.19 -0.32 9.33
CA HIS A 140 -28.00 0.39 10.31
C HIS A 140 -28.01 1.87 9.96
N ARG A 141 -29.18 2.40 9.61
CA ARG A 141 -29.38 3.85 9.46
C ARG A 141 -29.83 4.43 10.81
N VAL A 142 -29.01 5.30 11.38
CA VAL A 142 -29.29 6.05 12.61
C VAL A 142 -29.66 7.46 12.22
N TYR A 143 -30.86 7.91 12.59
CA TYR A 143 -31.28 9.30 12.38
C TYR A 143 -31.05 10.10 13.65
N ASP A 144 -30.22 11.14 13.55
CA ASP A 144 -30.07 12.15 14.59
C ASP A 144 -31.12 13.24 14.38
N ILE A 145 -32.10 13.29 15.29
CA ILE A 145 -33.22 14.24 15.23
C ILE A 145 -32.75 15.67 15.48
N PHE A 146 -31.72 15.88 16.31
CA PHE A 146 -31.23 17.22 16.66
C PHE A 146 -30.41 17.83 15.54
N ASN A 147 -29.63 17.01 14.83
CA ASN A 147 -28.78 17.45 13.73
C ASN A 147 -29.41 17.23 12.35
N GLU A 148 -30.60 16.61 12.29
CA GLU A 148 -31.27 16.18 11.05
C GLU A 148 -30.34 15.39 10.10
N THR A 149 -29.49 14.54 10.68
CA THR A 149 -28.51 13.74 9.92
C THR A 149 -28.85 12.26 9.94
N MET A 150 -28.64 11.59 8.81
CA MET A 150 -28.73 10.14 8.70
C MET A 150 -27.33 9.57 8.63
N THR A 151 -26.97 8.70 9.57
CA THR A 151 -25.68 8.01 9.58
C THR A 151 -25.88 6.52 9.33
N THR A 152 -25.18 6.01 8.33
CA THR A 152 -25.13 4.60 8.02
C THR A 152 -23.95 3.95 8.73
N LYS A 153 -24.19 2.86 9.46
CA LYS A 153 -23.15 2.06 10.11
C LYS A 153 -23.02 0.69 9.45
N PHE A 154 -21.77 0.25 9.32
CA PHE A 154 -21.42 -1.10 8.88
C PHE A 154 -20.75 -1.82 10.05
N ILE A 155 -21.45 -2.80 10.61
CA ILE A 155 -21.05 -3.49 11.84
C ILE A 155 -20.80 -4.95 11.53
N ILE A 156 -19.71 -5.50 12.05
CA ILE A 156 -19.44 -6.94 12.06
C ILE A 156 -19.42 -7.39 13.52
N THR A 157 -20.28 -8.33 13.89
CA THR A 157 -20.30 -8.84 15.27
C THR A 157 -19.33 -10.00 15.45
N LYS A 158 -18.74 -10.07 16.64
CA LYS A 158 -17.86 -11.14 17.06
C LYS A 158 -18.57 -12.50 16.99
N SER A 159 -19.84 -12.54 17.40
CA SER A 159 -20.69 -13.74 17.31
C SER A 159 -20.81 -14.27 15.89
N ASP A 160 -20.95 -13.39 14.89
CA ASP A 160 -21.05 -13.80 13.50
C ASP A 160 -19.73 -14.36 12.97
N LEU A 161 -18.60 -13.72 13.31
CA LEU A 161 -17.28 -14.24 12.96
C LEU A 161 -17.00 -15.61 13.60
N LEU A 162 -17.46 -15.85 14.82
CA LEU A 162 -17.29 -17.11 15.56
C LEU A 162 -18.14 -18.28 15.03
N LYS A 163 -19.13 -18.03 14.17
CA LYS A 163 -19.90 -19.11 13.51
C LYS A 163 -19.01 -19.95 12.60
N ASN A 164 -17.92 -19.38 12.07
CA ASN A 164 -16.94 -20.07 11.25
C ASN A 164 -15.86 -20.77 12.12
N LYS A 165 -16.18 -21.98 12.58
CA LYS A 165 -15.34 -22.76 13.53
C LYS A 165 -14.14 -23.46 12.89
N GLU A 166 -14.02 -23.49 11.58
CA GLU A 166 -13.02 -24.31 10.87
C GLU A 166 -11.59 -23.75 11.02
N ASN A 167 -11.43 -22.44 11.20
CA ASN A 167 -10.12 -21.81 11.33
C ASN A 167 -9.77 -21.46 12.79
N LYS A 168 -9.22 -22.45 13.52
CA LYS A 168 -8.81 -22.32 14.93
C LYS A 168 -7.87 -21.13 15.22
N ARG A 169 -7.01 -20.75 14.27
CA ARG A 169 -6.10 -19.60 14.45
C ARG A 169 -6.84 -18.27 14.42
N ASN A 170 -7.90 -18.17 13.62
CA ASN A 170 -8.74 -16.98 13.56
C ASN A 170 -9.66 -16.88 14.77
N LEU A 171 -10.19 -18.00 15.28
CA LEU A 171 -10.96 -18.02 16.52
C LEU A 171 -10.20 -17.33 17.66
N ALA A 172 -8.94 -17.70 17.89
CA ALA A 172 -8.12 -17.06 18.93
C ALA A 172 -7.91 -15.56 18.71
N ILE A 173 -7.84 -15.09 17.45
CA ILE A 173 -7.72 -13.67 17.13
C ILE A 173 -9.04 -12.95 17.45
N ILE A 174 -10.16 -13.53 17.02
CA ILE A 174 -11.50 -12.99 17.23
C ILE A 174 -11.82 -12.94 18.73
N GLU A 175 -11.57 -14.03 19.47
CA GLU A 175 -11.78 -14.11 20.92
C GLU A 175 -10.99 -13.07 21.71
N GLN A 176 -9.75 -12.78 21.28
CA GLN A 176 -8.88 -11.76 21.89
C GLN A 176 -9.24 -10.32 21.50
N TYR A 177 -10.12 -10.12 20.52
CA TYR A 177 -10.58 -8.79 20.16
C TYR A 177 -11.43 -8.22 21.32
N PRO A 178 -11.13 -6.99 21.80
CA PRO A 178 -11.69 -6.47 23.04
C PRO A 178 -13.17 -6.10 22.94
N ASP A 179 -13.63 -5.72 21.75
CA ASP A 179 -15.00 -5.27 21.51
C ASP A 179 -15.86 -6.43 20.96
N ASP A 180 -17.15 -6.46 21.28
CA ASP A 180 -18.08 -7.46 20.71
C ASP A 180 -18.53 -7.12 19.28
N GLU A 181 -18.33 -5.87 18.87
CA GLU A 181 -18.70 -5.34 17.56
C GLU A 181 -17.53 -4.59 16.91
N ILE A 182 -17.43 -4.69 15.58
CA ILE A 182 -16.48 -3.94 14.77
C ILE A 182 -17.28 -2.96 13.92
N ASN A 183 -17.35 -1.70 14.32
CA ASN A 183 -17.85 -0.63 13.46
C ASN A 183 -16.76 -0.22 12.46
N ILE A 184 -16.94 -0.57 11.18
CA ILE A 184 -15.92 -0.34 10.15
C ILE A 184 -15.61 1.15 9.96
N GLY A 185 -16.63 2.02 9.99
CA GLY A 185 -16.46 3.46 9.82
C GLY A 185 -15.61 4.08 10.94
N GLU A 186 -15.72 3.57 12.16
CA GLU A 186 -14.91 4.06 13.29
C GLU A 186 -13.49 3.47 13.28
N LYS A 187 -13.33 2.21 12.87
CA LYS A 187 -12.02 1.52 12.90
C LYS A 187 -11.12 1.89 11.72
N ILE A 188 -11.66 2.38 10.60
CA ILE A 188 -10.89 2.67 9.39
C ILE A 188 -9.75 3.67 9.64
N ASP A 189 -9.98 4.68 10.49
CA ASP A 189 -8.99 5.69 10.81
C ASP A 189 -7.86 5.13 11.67
N GLU A 190 -8.20 4.34 12.69
CA GLU A 190 -7.23 3.64 13.53
C GLU A 190 -6.36 2.68 12.70
N TRP A 191 -7.01 1.92 11.81
CA TRP A 191 -6.33 0.99 10.91
C TRP A 191 -5.38 1.72 9.98
N PHE A 192 -5.88 2.76 9.30
CA PHE A 192 -5.09 3.48 8.33
C PHE A 192 -3.94 4.26 8.99
N GLN A 193 -4.15 4.83 10.17
CA GLN A 193 -3.06 5.49 10.92
C GLN A 193 -1.94 4.51 11.26
N SER A 194 -2.27 3.29 11.71
CA SER A 194 -1.27 2.26 12.01
C SER A 194 -0.51 1.79 10.76
N ILE A 195 -1.19 1.74 9.62
CA ILE A 195 -0.65 1.35 8.32
C ILE A 195 0.28 2.44 7.76
N THR A 196 -0.12 3.71 7.87
CA THR A 196 0.69 4.88 7.51
C THR A 196 1.96 4.93 8.35
N LEU A 197 1.85 4.80 9.67
CA LEU A 197 3.03 4.77 10.54
C LEU A 197 3.98 3.61 10.19
N LEU A 198 3.45 2.44 9.84
CA LEU A 198 4.30 1.33 9.38
C LEU A 198 5.01 1.66 8.06
N MET A 199 4.32 2.30 7.11
CA MET A 199 4.90 2.72 5.84
C MET A 199 6.01 3.77 6.04
N GLU A 200 5.79 4.76 6.90
CA GLU A 200 6.78 5.79 7.25
C GLU A 200 8.07 5.16 7.80
N ASN A 201 7.94 4.24 8.76
CA ASN A 201 9.10 3.52 9.33
C ASN A 201 9.82 2.67 8.28
N ILE A 202 9.10 2.02 7.37
CA ILE A 202 9.71 1.22 6.28
C ILE A 202 10.43 2.14 5.29
N LEU A 203 9.84 3.28 4.95
CA LEU A 203 10.43 4.27 4.04
C LEU A 203 11.72 4.85 4.61
N GLU A 204 11.69 5.32 5.87
CA GLU A 204 12.86 5.86 6.57
C GLU A 204 13.98 4.83 6.65
N GLU A 205 13.65 3.59 6.98
CA GLU A 205 14.64 2.52 7.05
C GLU A 205 15.20 2.14 5.67
N PHE A 206 14.35 2.10 4.63
CA PHE A 206 14.82 1.86 3.27
C PHE A 206 15.78 2.95 2.80
N THR A 207 15.43 4.23 2.98
CA THR A 207 16.23 5.38 2.51
C THR A 207 17.53 5.54 3.30
N SER A 208 17.52 5.25 4.60
CA SER A 208 18.71 5.28 5.46
C SER A 208 19.75 4.24 5.04
N ASN A 209 19.31 3.08 4.53
CA ASN A 209 20.18 2.01 4.06
C ASN A 209 20.67 2.15 2.62
N ILE A 210 20.29 3.22 1.90
CA ILE A 210 20.86 3.52 0.59
C ILE A 210 22.29 4.03 0.80
N SER A 211 23.26 3.39 0.14
CA SER A 211 24.67 3.80 0.23
C SER A 211 24.88 5.23 -0.28
N GLU A 212 25.84 5.96 0.27
CA GLU A 212 26.11 7.35 -0.17
C GLU A 212 26.50 7.43 -1.65
N GLU A 213 27.21 6.41 -2.16
CA GLU A 213 27.50 6.29 -3.59
C GLU A 213 26.22 6.20 -4.42
N THR A 214 25.28 5.33 -4.03
CA THR A 214 23.98 5.24 -4.70
C THR A 214 23.19 6.54 -4.56
N LYS A 215 23.16 7.18 -3.40
CA LYS A 215 22.48 8.47 -3.21
C LYS A 215 23.04 9.52 -4.16
N ASN A 216 24.36 9.59 -4.30
CA ASN A 216 25.01 10.50 -5.25
C ASN A 216 24.65 10.19 -6.70
N ILE A 217 24.57 8.92 -7.09
CA ILE A 217 24.09 8.52 -8.42
C ILE A 217 22.64 9.00 -8.60
N LEU A 218 21.74 8.71 -7.67
CA LEU A 218 20.33 9.08 -7.75
C LEU A 218 20.15 10.60 -7.84
N ARG A 219 20.76 11.40 -6.95
CA ARG A 219 20.62 12.86 -6.95
C ARG A 219 21.19 13.53 -8.21
N ASN A 220 22.34 13.06 -8.69
CA ASN A 220 23.08 13.74 -9.76
C ASN A 220 22.73 13.23 -11.16
N LYS A 221 22.21 12.00 -11.26
CA LYS A 221 21.97 11.32 -12.54
C LYS A 221 20.50 11.01 -12.79
N PHE A 222 19.67 10.98 -11.75
CA PHE A 222 18.23 10.75 -11.88
C PHE A 222 17.47 12.02 -11.48
N GLY A 223 16.50 12.40 -12.30
CA GLY A 223 15.78 13.64 -12.10
C GLY A 223 14.78 13.90 -13.21
N TRP A 224 14.14 15.06 -13.12
CA TRP A 224 13.22 15.53 -14.15
C TRP A 224 13.97 16.35 -15.19
N ILE A 225 13.67 16.11 -16.46
CA ILE A 225 14.20 16.91 -17.58
C ILE A 225 13.05 17.51 -18.36
N GLN A 226 13.20 18.79 -18.71
CA GLN A 226 12.23 19.55 -19.50
C GLN A 226 12.70 19.65 -20.96
N SER A 227 11.79 19.38 -21.90
CA SER A 227 12.05 19.57 -23.33
C SER A 227 10.83 20.20 -23.97
N LYS A 228 11.03 21.36 -24.62
CA LYS A 228 10.09 22.22 -25.39
C LYS A 228 8.66 22.37 -24.85
N ASP A 229 7.92 21.30 -24.57
CA ASP A 229 6.56 21.30 -24.01
C ASP A 229 6.26 20.10 -23.06
N LYS A 230 7.25 19.27 -22.72
CA LYS A 230 7.08 18.03 -21.95
C LYS A 230 8.13 17.88 -20.85
N LYS A 231 7.74 17.17 -19.78
CA LYS A 231 8.58 16.82 -18.63
C LYS A 231 8.76 15.30 -18.60
N TYR A 232 9.99 14.83 -18.61
CA TYR A 232 10.36 13.40 -18.58
C TYR A 232 11.03 13.05 -17.26
N PHE A 233 10.92 11.79 -16.80
CA PHE A 233 11.55 11.34 -15.56
C PHE A 233 12.47 10.17 -15.82
N LEU A 234 13.76 10.37 -15.52
CA LEU A 234 14.77 9.32 -15.68
C LEU A 234 14.49 8.19 -14.71
N ASN A 235 14.36 6.97 -15.25
CA ASN A 235 13.93 5.84 -14.45
C ASN A 235 14.51 4.49 -14.89
N SER A 236 15.25 4.43 -15.98
CA SER A 236 15.85 3.19 -16.45
C SER A 236 17.31 3.33 -16.83
N VAL A 237 18.04 2.23 -16.67
CA VAL A 237 19.42 2.07 -17.14
C VAL A 237 19.48 0.89 -18.11
N VAL A 238 20.06 1.13 -19.28
CA VAL A 238 20.28 0.14 -20.34
C VAL A 238 21.78 -0.12 -20.51
N GLU A 239 22.15 -1.33 -20.92
CA GLU A 239 23.51 -1.63 -21.40
C GLU A 239 23.47 -1.62 -22.93
N GLU A 240 24.41 -0.94 -23.56
CA GLU A 240 24.53 -0.91 -25.02
C GLU A 240 25.19 -2.21 -25.52
N GLY A 241 24.41 -3.05 -26.21
CA GLY A 241 24.86 -4.26 -26.90
C GLY A 241 24.78 -4.14 -28.43
N GLU A 242 25.40 -5.06 -29.16
CA GLU A 242 25.57 -4.99 -30.63
C GLU A 242 24.27 -4.98 -31.44
N TYR A 243 23.13 -5.41 -30.87
CA TYR A 243 21.89 -5.57 -31.65
C TYR A 243 20.68 -4.78 -31.14
N TYR A 244 20.45 -4.62 -29.83
CA TYR A 244 19.42 -3.71 -29.26
C TYR A 244 19.75 -3.39 -27.78
N PRO A 245 19.43 -2.18 -27.27
CA PRO A 245 19.58 -1.87 -25.84
C PRO A 245 18.54 -2.64 -25.03
N GLU A 246 18.98 -3.62 -24.24
CA GLU A 246 18.13 -4.29 -23.25
C GLU A 246 17.92 -3.35 -22.04
N ILE A 247 16.67 -3.21 -21.58
CA ILE A 247 16.42 -2.56 -20.28
C ILE A 247 16.86 -3.53 -19.20
N TYR A 248 17.99 -3.23 -18.58
CA TYR A 248 18.50 -4.05 -17.48
C TYR A 248 17.78 -3.75 -16.18
N TYR A 249 17.51 -2.46 -15.92
CA TYR A 249 16.85 -2.04 -14.69
C TYR A 249 15.93 -0.86 -14.94
N SER A 250 14.68 -0.99 -14.52
CA SER A 250 13.68 0.07 -14.53
C SER A 250 13.13 0.27 -13.13
N THR A 251 12.99 1.53 -12.75
CA THR A 251 12.36 1.98 -11.50
C THR A 251 11.07 2.69 -11.84
N GLU A 252 10.05 2.55 -11.00
CA GLU A 252 8.81 3.27 -11.18
C GLU A 252 8.96 4.73 -10.75
N PRO A 253 8.74 5.71 -11.65
CA PRO A 253 9.04 7.12 -11.41
C PRO A 253 8.47 7.68 -10.11
N ARG A 254 7.24 7.32 -9.76
CA ARG A 254 6.57 7.83 -8.56
C ARG A 254 7.26 7.37 -7.27
N VAL A 255 7.60 6.09 -7.20
CA VAL A 255 8.29 5.52 -6.03
C VAL A 255 9.70 6.08 -5.93
N LEU A 256 10.41 6.18 -7.06
CA LEU A 256 11.76 6.77 -7.07
C LEU A 256 11.72 8.25 -6.65
N ASN A 257 10.72 9.01 -7.08
CA ASN A 257 10.56 10.41 -6.69
C ASN A 257 10.34 10.56 -5.17
N VAL A 258 9.56 9.68 -4.54
CA VAL A 258 9.41 9.67 -3.07
C VAL A 258 10.74 9.42 -2.37
N ILE A 259 11.56 8.50 -2.88
CA ILE A 259 12.91 8.24 -2.35
C ILE A 259 13.80 9.46 -2.52
N LEU A 260 13.81 10.10 -3.71
CA LEU A 260 14.60 11.29 -3.99
C LEU A 260 14.26 12.48 -3.08
N MET A 261 13.01 12.60 -2.64
CA MET A 261 12.62 13.65 -1.68
C MET A 261 13.14 13.40 -0.25
N MET A 262 13.56 12.17 0.05
CA MET A 262 14.04 11.74 1.37
C MET A 262 15.57 11.68 1.46
N ILE A 263 16.27 11.70 0.32
CA ILE A 263 17.74 11.64 0.27
C ILE A 263 18.32 12.98 -0.15
#